data_AF-A0A6C0F3P4-F1
#
_entry.id   AF-A0A6C0F3P4-F1
#
_cell.length_a   1.000
_cell.length_b   1.000
_cell.length_c   1.000
_cell.angle_alpha   90.00
_cell.angle_beta   90.00
_cell.angle_gamma   90.00
#
_symmetry.space_group_name_H-M   'P 1'
#
loop_
_entity.id
_entity.type
_entity.pdbx_description
1 polymer ?
#
loop_
_entity_poly.entity_id
_entity_poly.type
_entity_poly.pdbx_seq_one_letter_code
_entity_poly.pdbx_strand_id
1 'polypeptide(L)'
;MKNAGLNSIPSVKGQVFNLTVNLVCIAIFYVFLGGLLSWCLWRVFPTFDADWEKQSNLYQLLDVSAEISIIVVLAFWTTYLVHSFIPVLPVSQGLEGYLESFGGQMIFVYAVFVFLDTLDDKLKHVYHDFFGTKPPPT
;
A
#
# COMPACT_ATOMS: atom_id res chain seq x y z
N MET A 1 8.85 1.14 35.49
CA MET A 1 9.74 0.02 35.09
C MET A 1 10.42 0.44 33.80
N LYS A 2 11.75 0.58 33.78
CA LYS A 2 12.49 0.92 32.55
C LYS A 2 12.76 -0.38 31.81
N ASN A 3 12.11 -0.59 30.67
CA ASN A 3 12.45 -1.68 29.77
C ASN A 3 13.83 -1.35 29.17
N ALA A 4 14.90 -1.84 29.78
CA ALA A 4 16.26 -1.74 29.27
C ALA A 4 16.61 -3.11 28.66
N GLY A 5 16.35 -3.27 27.37
CA GLY A 5 16.60 -4.48 26.58
C GLY A 5 16.26 -4.22 25.12
N LEU A 6 16.60 -5.16 24.21
CA LEU A 6 16.36 -5.04 22.76
C LEU A 6 14.89 -4.67 22.38
N ASN A 7 13.93 -4.92 23.28
CA ASN A 7 12.50 -4.62 23.12
C ASN A 7 12.06 -3.36 23.89
N SER A 8 12.94 -2.38 24.11
CA SER A 8 12.58 -1.13 24.78
C SER A 8 11.79 -0.23 23.84
N ILE A 9 10.57 0.15 24.24
CA ILE A 9 9.81 1.18 23.53
C ILE A 9 10.54 2.52 23.72
N PRO A 10 10.98 3.18 22.64
CA PRO A 10 11.69 4.45 22.74
C PRO A 10 10.78 5.53 23.35
N SER A 11 11.37 6.37 24.20
CA SER A 11 10.62 7.45 24.86
C SER A 11 10.25 8.55 23.85
N VAL A 12 8.95 8.84 23.75
CA VAL A 12 8.41 9.93 22.92
C VAL A 12 8.47 11.31 23.60
N LYS A 13 8.88 11.40 24.87
CA LYS A 13 8.91 12.66 25.62
C LYS A 13 9.76 13.73 24.91
N GLY A 14 9.16 14.89 24.66
CA GLY A 14 9.83 16.01 23.97
C GLY A 14 9.92 15.89 22.45
N GLN A 15 9.47 14.77 21.86
CA GLN A 15 9.53 14.52 20.41
C GLN A 15 8.15 14.31 19.78
N VAL A 16 7.07 14.36 20.57
CA VAL A 16 5.68 14.14 20.11
C VAL A 16 5.34 15.02 18.90
N PHE A 17 5.64 16.32 18.98
CA PHE A 17 5.35 17.26 17.90
C PHE A 17 6.07 16.87 16.60
N ASN A 18 7.39 16.65 16.66
CA ASN A 18 8.19 16.26 15.50
C ASN A 18 7.72 14.92 14.90
N LEU A 19 7.40 13.95 15.77
CA LEU A 19 6.90 12.65 15.36
C LEU A 19 5.57 12.77 14.62
N THR A 20 4.62 13.53 15.16
CA THR A 20 3.30 13.74 14.54
C THR A 20 3.42 14.46 13.20
N VAL A 21 4.24 15.50 13.10
CA VAL A 21 4.44 16.23 11.83
C VAL A 21 5.07 15.31 10.78
N ASN A 22 6.10 14.53 11.15
CA ASN A 22 6.68 13.54 10.25
C ASN A 22 5.62 12.55 9.76
N LEU A 23 4.79 11.98 10.65
CA LEU A 23 3.71 11.06 10.27
C LEU A 23 2.73 11.69 9.27
N VAL A 24 2.34 12.95 9.47
CA VAL A 24 1.44 13.66 8.54
C VAL A 24 2.11 13.89 7.18
N CYS A 25 3.37 14.33 7.16
CA CYS A 25 4.12 14.51 5.91
C CYS A 25 4.26 13.20 5.14
N ILE A 26 4.59 12.12 5.84
CA ILE A 26 4.67 10.76 5.31
C ILE A 26 3.32 10.36 4.68
N ALA A 27 2.23 10.57 5.42
CA ALA A 27 0.91 10.19 4.97
C ALA A 27 0.51 10.93 3.69
N ILE A 28 0.69 12.25 3.66
CA ILE A 28 0.40 13.07 2.48
C ILE A 28 1.23 12.60 1.28
N PHE A 29 2.53 12.38 1.48
CA PHE A 29 3.43 11.94 0.41
C PHE A 29 2.99 10.60 -0.19
N TYR A 30 2.68 9.61 0.66
CA TYR A 30 2.24 8.30 0.21
C TYR A 30 0.85 8.30 -0.44
N VAL A 31 -0.05 9.20 -0.02
CA VAL A 31 -1.35 9.38 -0.70
C VAL A 31 -1.15 9.88 -2.12
N PHE A 32 -0.29 10.89 -2.34
CA PHE A 32 0.02 11.38 -3.69
C PHE A 32 0.67 10.30 -4.55
N LEU A 33 1.61 9.53 -3.99
CA LEU A 33 2.24 8.42 -4.69
C LEU A 33 1.25 7.31 -5.02
N GLY A 34 0.35 6.95 -4.10
CA GLY A 34 -0.71 5.97 -4.33
C GLY A 34 -1.64 6.39 -5.46
N GLY A 35 -2.04 7.68 -5.49
CA GLY A 35 -2.83 8.24 -6.58
C GLY A 35 -2.11 8.24 -7.92
N LEU A 36 -0.82 8.63 -7.94
CA LEU A 36 0.01 8.57 -9.15
C LEU A 36 0.17 7.12 -9.66
N LEU A 37 0.39 6.18 -8.75
CA LEU A 37 0.52 4.77 -9.08
C LEU A 37 -0.77 4.22 -9.67
N SER A 38 -1.92 4.50 -9.06
CA SER A 38 -3.24 4.14 -9.59
C SER A 38 -3.44 4.70 -11.01
N TRP A 39 -3.11 5.99 -11.22
CA TRP A 39 -3.18 6.62 -12.54
C TRP A 39 -2.29 5.95 -13.59
N CYS A 40 -1.11 5.47 -13.20
CA CYS A 40 -0.22 4.70 -14.07
C CYS A 40 -0.80 3.31 -14.38
N LEU A 41 -1.27 2.59 -13.35
CA LEU A 41 -1.78 1.22 -13.50
C LEU A 41 -3.03 1.18 -14.37
N TRP A 42 -3.92 2.17 -14.25
CA TRP A 42 -5.10 2.31 -15.12
C TRP A 42 -4.75 2.38 -16.62
N ARG A 43 -3.54 2.80 -17.00
CA ARG A 43 -3.08 2.83 -18.40
C ARG A 43 -2.41 1.54 -18.85
N VAL A 44 -1.86 0.79 -17.91
CA VAL A 44 -1.04 -0.39 -18.19
C VAL A 44 -1.91 -1.66 -18.18
N PHE A 45 -2.88 -1.72 -17.28
CA PHE A 45 -3.75 -2.88 -17.10
C PHE A 45 -5.13 -2.64 -17.70
N PRO A 46 -5.76 -3.70 -18.24
CA PRO A 46 -7.12 -3.61 -18.76
C PRO A 46 -8.10 -3.28 -17.63
N THR A 47 -9.13 -2.51 -17.93
CA THR A 47 -10.24 -2.25 -17.01
C THR A 47 -11.08 -3.49 -16.81
N PHE A 48 -11.76 -3.60 -15.66
CA PHE A 48 -12.76 -4.63 -15.44
C PHE A 48 -14.02 -4.29 -16.24
N ASP A 49 -14.26 -5.01 -17.34
CA ASP A 49 -15.42 -4.85 -18.21
C ASP A 49 -15.90 -6.20 -18.76
N ALA A 50 -17.01 -6.17 -19.51
CA ALA A 50 -17.60 -7.37 -20.08
C ALA A 50 -16.70 -8.10 -21.09
N ASP A 51 -15.66 -7.46 -21.64
CA ASP A 51 -14.73 -8.10 -22.57
C ASP A 51 -13.57 -8.77 -21.82
N TRP A 52 -13.16 -8.22 -20.67
CA TRP A 52 -12.25 -8.87 -19.73
C TRP A 52 -12.90 -10.12 -19.09
N GLU A 53 -14.19 -10.05 -18.71
CA GLU A 53 -14.91 -11.20 -18.14
C GLU A 53 -15.03 -12.39 -19.09
N LYS A 54 -15.04 -12.15 -20.41
CA LYS A 54 -15.09 -13.22 -21.43
C LYS A 54 -13.75 -13.91 -21.65
N GLN A 55 -12.66 -13.38 -21.10
CA GLN A 55 -11.34 -13.98 -21.25
C GLN A 55 -11.24 -15.30 -20.50
N SER A 56 -10.25 -16.12 -20.87
CA SER A 56 -10.00 -17.38 -20.16
C SER A 56 -9.62 -17.15 -18.69
N ASN A 57 -10.01 -18.05 -17.79
CA ASN A 57 -9.68 -17.97 -16.36
C ASN A 57 -8.16 -17.87 -16.11
N LEU A 58 -7.34 -18.51 -16.96
CA LEU A 58 -5.89 -18.41 -16.87
C LEU A 58 -5.41 -17.00 -17.19
N TYR A 59 -5.97 -16.35 -18.21
CA TYR A 59 -5.67 -14.95 -18.52
C TYR A 59 -6.05 -14.04 -17.36
N GLN A 60 -7.26 -14.17 -16.82
CA GLN A 60 -7.73 -13.35 -15.68
C GLN A 60 -6.84 -13.52 -14.45
N LEU A 61 -6.46 -14.76 -14.12
CA LEU A 61 -5.55 -15.05 -13.01
C LEU A 61 -4.17 -14.41 -13.23
N LEU A 62 -3.62 -14.53 -14.43
CA LEU A 62 -2.31 -13.97 -14.78
C LEU A 62 -2.34 -12.43 -14.78
N ASP A 63 -3.40 -11.82 -15.29
CA ASP A 63 -3.62 -10.37 -15.30
C ASP A 63 -3.63 -9.82 -13.87
N VAL A 64 -4.50 -10.37 -13.01
CA VAL A 64 -4.57 -9.98 -11.60
C VAL A 64 -3.26 -10.24 -10.86
N SER A 65 -2.62 -11.38 -11.10
CA SER A 65 -1.33 -11.70 -10.47
C SER A 65 -0.23 -10.74 -10.91
N ALA A 66 -0.19 -10.34 -12.18
CA ALA A 66 0.74 -9.35 -12.71
C ALA A 66 0.48 -7.97 -12.11
N GLU A 67 -0.79 -7.56 -12.01
CA GLU A 67 -1.22 -6.27 -11.43
C GLU A 67 -0.79 -6.18 -9.95
N ILE A 68 -1.01 -7.23 -9.16
CA ILE A 68 -0.55 -7.29 -7.76
C ILE A 68 0.98 -7.30 -7.67
N SER A 69 1.66 -8.07 -8.53
CA SER A 69 3.12 -8.18 -8.48
C SER A 69 3.80 -6.83 -8.73
N ILE A 70 3.33 -6.08 -9.73
CA ILE A 70 3.91 -4.77 -10.02
C ILE A 70 3.60 -3.75 -8.91
N ILE A 71 2.42 -3.81 -8.30
CA ILE A 71 2.08 -2.99 -7.12
C ILE A 71 3.07 -3.27 -5.99
N VAL A 72 3.35 -4.54 -5.68
CA VAL A 72 4.28 -4.92 -4.61
C VAL A 72 5.70 -4.45 -4.90
N VAL A 73 6.18 -4.61 -6.14
CA VAL A 73 7.51 -4.14 -6.54
C VAL A 73 7.62 -2.62 -6.43
N LEU A 74 6.61 -1.89 -6.91
CA LEU A 74 6.59 -0.43 -6.83
C LEU A 74 6.43 0.05 -5.39
N ALA A 75 5.67 -0.65 -4.54
CA ALA A 75 5.57 -0.39 -3.10
C ALA A 75 6.94 -0.43 -2.43
N PHE A 76 7.69 -1.48 -2.71
CA PHE A 76 9.02 -1.69 -2.16
C PHE A 76 9.95 -0.55 -2.57
N TRP A 77 10.07 -0.27 -3.87
CA TRP A 77 10.98 0.76 -4.36
C TRP A 77 10.58 2.16 -3.92
N THR A 78 9.29 2.46 -3.89
CA THR A 78 8.78 3.73 -3.41
C THR A 78 9.12 3.92 -1.93
N THR A 79 8.89 2.90 -1.11
CA THR A 79 9.25 2.93 0.31
C THR A 79 10.75 3.06 0.53
N TYR A 80 11.54 2.34 -0.25
CA TYR A 80 13.00 2.42 -0.22
C TYR A 80 13.51 3.83 -0.56
N LEU A 81 12.94 4.48 -1.59
CA LEU A 81 13.29 5.85 -1.96
C LEU A 81 12.86 6.85 -0.88
N VAL A 82 11.62 6.72 -0.39
CA VAL A 82 11.04 7.60 0.63
C VAL A 82 11.82 7.55 1.94
N HIS A 83 12.32 6.38 2.31
CA HIS A 83 13.22 6.21 3.45
C HIS A 83 14.50 7.06 3.34
N SER A 84 14.98 7.36 2.13
CA SER A 84 16.16 8.23 1.96
C SER A 84 15.89 9.71 2.27
N PHE A 85 14.62 10.12 2.38
CA PHE A 85 14.21 11.51 2.59
C PHE A 85 13.60 11.79 3.98
N ILE A 86 13.18 10.75 4.71
CA ILE A 86 12.58 10.84 6.05
C ILE A 86 13.66 10.47 7.07
N PRO A 87 13.73 11.15 8.23
CA PRO A 87 12.74 12.08 8.78
C PRO A 87 12.94 13.55 8.39
N VAL A 88 11.82 14.25 8.11
CA VAL A 88 11.80 15.69 7.76
C VAL A 88 12.17 16.55 8.96
N LEU A 89 11.66 16.20 10.14
CA LEU A 89 12.05 16.80 11.42
C LEU A 89 12.88 15.81 12.23
N PRO A 90 13.94 16.27 12.93
CA PRO A 90 14.81 15.39 13.69
C PRO A 90 14.03 14.65 14.79
N VAL A 91 14.17 13.33 14.80
CA VAL A 91 13.65 12.41 15.81
C VAL A 91 14.77 11.45 16.24
N SER A 92 14.62 10.81 17.40
CA SER A 92 15.58 9.80 17.84
C SER A 92 15.56 8.55 16.93
N GLN A 93 16.73 7.92 16.73
CA GLN A 93 16.90 6.71 15.91
C GLN A 93 15.89 5.59 16.24
N GLY A 94 15.53 5.46 17.52
CA GLY A 94 14.51 4.48 17.93
C GLY A 94 13.12 4.78 17.37
N LEU A 95 12.72 6.06 17.31
CA LEU A 95 11.42 6.46 16.76
C LEU A 95 11.41 6.51 15.24
N GLU A 96 12.56 6.72 14.62
CA GLU A 96 12.76 6.67 13.16
C GLU A 96 12.37 5.30 12.61
N GLY A 97 12.88 4.21 13.19
CA GLY A 97 12.48 2.85 12.81
C GLY A 97 10.98 2.55 12.97
N TYR A 98 10.30 3.20 13.93
CA TYR A 98 8.84 3.08 14.07
C TYR A 98 8.09 3.87 13.00
N LEU A 99 8.55 5.07 12.64
CA LEU A 99 8.00 5.83 11.50
C LEU A 99 8.13 5.04 10.20
N GLU A 100 9.26 4.37 10.01
CA GLU A 100 9.55 3.53 8.84
C GLU A 100 8.62 2.32 8.76
N SER A 101 8.52 1.55 9.86
CA SER A 101 7.78 0.29 9.85
C SER A 101 6.26 0.50 9.90
N PHE A 102 5.77 1.49 10.65
CA PHE A 102 4.34 1.74 10.79
C PHE A 102 3.81 2.77 9.78
N GLY A 103 4.49 3.91 9.64
CA GLY A 103 4.00 5.03 8.84
C GLY A 103 4.11 4.79 7.34
N GLY A 104 5.22 4.23 6.86
CA GLY A 104 5.44 4.09 5.43
C GLY A 104 4.70 2.93 4.78
N GLN A 105 4.80 1.75 5.39
CA GLN A 105 4.29 0.51 4.79
C GLN A 105 2.76 0.42 4.85
N MET A 106 2.15 0.76 6.00
CA MET A 106 0.69 0.69 6.14
C MET A 106 -0.04 1.77 5.34
N ILE A 107 0.48 2.99 5.34
CA ILE A 107 -0.18 4.10 4.66
C ILE A 107 -0.08 3.96 3.15
N PHE A 108 1.07 3.48 2.63
CA PHE A 108 1.19 3.22 1.20
C PHE A 108 0.21 2.13 0.74
N VAL A 109 0.16 0.99 1.44
CA VAL A 109 -0.77 -0.09 1.09
C VAL A 109 -2.22 0.41 1.13
N TYR A 110 -2.58 1.16 2.18
CA TYR A 110 -3.90 1.76 2.28
C TYR A 110 -4.20 2.72 1.12
N ALA A 111 -3.27 3.62 0.78
CA ALA A 111 -3.44 4.56 -0.33
C ALA A 111 -3.63 3.84 -1.67
N VAL A 112 -2.85 2.79 -1.92
CA VAL A 112 -2.99 1.99 -3.14
C VAL A 112 -4.36 1.33 -3.23
N PHE A 113 -4.85 0.72 -2.15
CA PHE A 113 -6.18 0.11 -2.13
C PHE A 113 -7.31 1.14 -2.28
N VAL A 114 -7.17 2.34 -1.71
CA VAL A 114 -8.16 3.41 -1.84
C VAL A 114 -8.29 3.90 -3.29
N PHE A 115 -7.20 3.88 -4.07
CA PHE A 115 -7.21 4.40 -5.43
C PHE A 115 -7.33 3.33 -6.53
N LEU A 116 -7.27 2.04 -6.21
CA LEU A 116 -7.45 0.96 -7.18
C LEU A 116 -8.92 0.53 -7.29
N ASP A 117 -9.70 1.36 -7.95
CA ASP A 117 -11.15 1.16 -8.12
C ASP A 117 -11.48 -0.13 -8.89
N THR A 118 -10.62 -0.53 -9.85
CA THR A 118 -10.89 -1.69 -10.74
C THR A 118 -10.29 -3.01 -10.29
N LEU A 119 -9.22 -2.99 -9.49
CA LEU A 119 -8.55 -4.22 -9.06
C LEU A 119 -9.39 -5.01 -8.04
N ASP A 120 -10.13 -4.30 -7.18
CA ASP A 120 -11.01 -4.93 -6.19
C ASP A 120 -12.10 -5.78 -6.87
N ASP A 121 -12.70 -5.28 -7.94
CA ASP A 121 -13.72 -6.01 -8.69
C ASP A 121 -13.16 -7.22 -9.44
N LYS A 122 -11.97 -7.10 -10.06
CA LYS A 122 -11.26 -8.26 -10.65
C LYS A 122 -10.96 -9.33 -9.60
N LEU A 123 -10.48 -8.92 -8.43
CA LEU A 123 -10.15 -9.81 -7.32
C LEU A 123 -11.38 -10.56 -6.82
N LYS A 124 -12.51 -9.86 -6.62
CA LYS A 124 -13.78 -10.49 -6.27
C LYS A 124 -14.21 -11.48 -7.34
N HIS A 125 -14.15 -11.10 -8.62
CA HIS A 125 -14.55 -11.97 -9.72
C HIS A 125 -13.73 -13.27 -9.75
N VAL A 126 -12.40 -13.16 -9.75
CA VAL A 126 -11.48 -14.32 -9.71
C VAL A 126 -11.76 -15.16 -8.46
N TYR A 127 -11.88 -14.54 -7.28
CA TYR A 127 -12.17 -15.27 -6.05
C TYR A 127 -13.49 -16.04 -6.12
N HIS A 128 -14.56 -15.42 -6.62
CA HIS A 128 -15.86 -16.06 -6.76
C HIS A 128 -15.86 -17.21 -7.77
N ASP A 129 -15.16 -17.06 -8.89
CA ASP A 129 -15.09 -18.11 -9.91
C ASP A 129 -14.22 -19.31 -9.48
N PHE A 130 -13.17 -19.09 -8.67
CA PHE A 130 -12.34 -20.17 -8.15
C PHE A 130 -12.91 -20.85 -6.89
N PHE A 131 -13.61 -20.11 -6.01
CA PHE A 131 -14.13 -20.62 -4.73
C PHE A 131 -15.65 -20.81 -4.68
N GLY A 132 -16.38 -20.51 -5.77
CA GLY A 132 -17.75 -20.96 -5.99
C GLY A 132 -18.86 -20.20 -5.26
N THR A 133 -18.63 -18.97 -4.80
CA THR A 133 -19.64 -18.17 -4.07
C THR A 133 -20.32 -17.12 -4.94
N LYS A 134 -20.65 -17.45 -6.20
CA LYS A 134 -21.33 -16.54 -7.12
C LYS A 134 -22.75 -16.22 -6.59
N PRO A 135 -23.07 -14.98 -6.18
CA PRO A 135 -24.47 -14.60 -5.96
C PRO A 135 -25.19 -14.63 -7.31
N PRO A 136 -26.46 -15.05 -7.37
CA PRO A 136 -27.20 -15.06 -8.62
C PRO A 136 -27.28 -13.64 -9.20
N PRO A 137 -27.19 -13.48 -10.53
CA PRO A 137 -27.38 -12.18 -11.16
C PRO A 137 -28.81 -11.69 -10.86
N THR A 138 -28.91 -10.48 -10.28
CA THR A 138 -30.17 -9.74 -10.11
C THR A 138 -30.55 -9.04 -11.39
#